data_AF-A0A1C3ZGF7-F1
#
_entry.id   AF-A0A1C3ZGF7-F1
#
_cell.length_a   1.000
_cell.length_b   1.000
_cell.length_c   1.000
_cell.angle_alpha   90.00
_cell.angle_beta   90.00
_cell.angle_gamma   90.00
#
_symmetry.space_group_name_H-M   'P 1'
#
loop_
_entity.id
_entity.type
_entity.pdbx_description
1 polymer ?
#
loop_
_entity_poly.entity_id
_entity_poly.type
_entity_poly.pdbx_seq_one_letter_code
_entity_poly.pdbx_strand_id
1 'polypeptide(L)'
;MSHTIRDKRKLKARASKIEGQVVALKKMLDEPHECAQVLQQIAAIRGAVNGLMREVIKGHLTDHIVHESDEIKREADLDVVLSVLDSYIR
;
A
#
# COMPACT_ATOMS: atom_id res chain seq x y z
N MET A 1 -12.86 13.70 -8.52
CA MET A 1 -12.52 13.45 -7.09
C MET A 1 -11.35 12.48 -7.07
N SER A 2 -10.37 12.65 -6.18
CA SER A 2 -9.24 11.71 -6.08
C SER A 2 -9.75 10.29 -5.77
N HIS A 3 -9.17 9.28 -6.43
CA HIS A 3 -9.46 7.87 -6.19
C HIS A 3 -9.37 7.49 -4.69
N THR A 4 -8.46 8.11 -3.94
CA THR A 4 -8.30 7.88 -2.49
C THR A 4 -9.49 8.36 -1.66
N ILE A 5 -10.24 9.35 -2.13
CA ILE A 5 -11.45 9.85 -1.49
C ILE A 5 -12.62 8.92 -1.81
N ARG A 6 -12.76 8.52 -3.08
CA ARG A 6 -13.79 7.56 -3.54
C ARG A 6 -13.66 6.23 -2.81
N ASP A 7 -12.44 5.69 -2.74
CA ASP A 7 -12.15 4.37 -2.16
C ASP A 7 -11.77 4.42 -0.67
N LYS A 8 -11.95 5.58 -0.01
CA LYS A 8 -11.50 5.88 1.35
C LYS A 8 -11.85 4.79 2.36
N ARG A 9 -13.09 4.29 2.35
CA ARG A 9 -13.55 3.24 3.29
C ARG A 9 -12.76 1.94 3.11
N LYS A 10 -12.56 1.51 1.86
CA LYS A 10 -11.81 0.30 1.50
C LYS A 10 -10.33 0.44 1.88
N LEU A 11 -9.71 1.57 1.54
CA LEU A 11 -8.31 1.84 1.84
C LEU A 11 -8.05 1.92 3.35
N LYS A 12 -8.93 2.61 4.10
CA LYS A 12 -8.85 2.66 5.57
C LYS A 12 -8.97 1.28 6.20
N ALA A 13 -9.91 0.44 5.75
CA ALA A 13 -10.06 -0.91 6.28
C ALA A 13 -8.79 -1.76 6.10
N ARG A 14 -8.12 -1.64 4.94
CA ARG A 14 -6.82 -2.30 4.70
C ARG A 14 -5.72 -1.74 5.61
N ALA A 15 -5.64 -0.43 5.77
CA ALA A 15 -4.66 0.21 6.65
C ALA A 15 -4.84 -0.22 8.11
N SER A 16 -6.07 -0.24 8.63
CA SER A 16 -6.35 -0.71 10.00
C SER A 16 -6.01 -2.19 10.20
N LYS A 17 -6.16 -3.03 9.16
CA LYS A 17 -5.71 -4.42 9.24
C LYS A 17 -4.18 -4.52 9.37
N ILE A 18 -3.43 -3.73 8.60
CA ILE A 18 -1.97 -3.67 8.69
C ILE A 18 -1.53 -3.19 10.08
N GLU A 19 -2.17 -2.14 10.60
CA GLU A 19 -1.93 -1.65 11.96
C GLU A 19 -2.10 -2.76 13.01
N GLY A 20 -3.20 -3.52 12.94
CA GLY A 20 -3.42 -4.66 13.83
C GLY A 20 -2.33 -5.73 13.73
N GLN A 21 -1.83 -6.00 12.52
CA GLN A 21 -0.72 -6.95 12.33
C GLN A 21 0.60 -6.44 12.93
N VAL A 22 0.89 -5.13 12.84
CA VAL A 22 2.07 -4.51 13.46
C VAL A 22 1.96 -4.53 14.99
N VAL A 23 0.78 -4.23 15.55
CA VAL A 23 0.54 -4.34 17.00
C VAL A 23 0.75 -5.78 17.47
N ALA A 24 0.26 -6.77 16.72
CA ALA A 24 0.50 -8.17 17.04
C ALA A 24 1.99 -8.50 17.01
N LEU A 25 2.72 -8.10 15.96
CA LEU A 25 4.17 -8.32 15.86
C LEU A 25 4.92 -7.76 17.07
N LYS A 26 4.58 -6.56 17.55
CA LYS A 26 5.21 -5.99 18.75
C LYS A 26 5.01 -6.88 19.97
N LYS A 27 3.79 -7.35 20.22
CA LYS A 27 3.49 -8.29 21.32
C LYS A 27 4.29 -9.59 21.19
N MET A 28 4.39 -10.12 19.97
CA MET A 28 5.17 -11.34 19.69
C MET A 28 6.66 -11.17 19.98
N LEU A 29 7.20 -9.94 19.97
CA LEU A 29 8.59 -9.64 20.30
C LEU A 29 8.80 -9.40 21.80
N ASP A 30 7.75 -8.97 22.51
CA ASP A 30 7.77 -8.78 23.97
C ASP A 30 7.58 -10.11 24.73
N GLU A 31 6.99 -11.12 24.08
CA GLU A 31 6.71 -12.45 24.63
C GLU A 31 7.58 -13.54 23.97
N PRO A 32 7.89 -14.66 24.65
CA PRO A 32 8.60 -15.77 24.04
C PRO A 32 7.72 -16.42 22.96
N HIS A 33 8.11 -16.24 21.70
CA HIS A 33 7.51 -16.89 20.53
C HIS A 33 8.58 -17.54 19.66
N GLU A 34 8.16 -18.55 18.90
CA GLU A 34 9.03 -19.22 17.93
C GLU A 34 9.46 -18.24 16.82
N CYS A 35 10.76 -18.21 16.51
CA CYS A 35 11.31 -17.35 15.45
C CYS A 35 10.56 -17.52 14.12
N ALA A 36 10.12 -18.75 13.80
CA ALA A 36 9.35 -19.05 12.60
C ALA A 36 8.01 -18.30 12.55
N GLN A 37 7.32 -18.14 13.69
CA GLN A 37 6.05 -17.42 13.77
C GLN A 37 6.25 -15.92 13.57
N VAL A 38 7.31 -15.35 14.15
CA VAL A 38 7.68 -13.94 13.95
C VAL A 38 7.98 -13.66 12.48
N LEU A 39 8.75 -14.54 11.81
CA LEU A 39 9.03 -14.44 10.38
C LEU A 39 7.77 -14.50 9.52
N GLN A 40 6.83 -15.41 9.84
CA GLN A 40 5.54 -15.50 9.15
C GLN A 40 4.72 -14.22 9.32
N GLN A 41 4.70 -13.63 10.52
CA GLN A 41 3.98 -12.39 10.76
C GLN A 41 4.56 -11.21 9.96
N ILE A 42 5.89 -11.09 9.89
CA ILE A 42 6.57 -10.10 9.06
C ILE A 42 6.22 -10.30 7.58
N ALA A 43 6.25 -11.55 7.10
CA ALA A 43 5.87 -11.85 5.72
C ALA A 43 4.40 -11.49 5.42
N ALA A 44 3.50 -11.72 6.37
CA ALA A 44 2.09 -11.37 6.25
C ALA A 44 1.87 -9.84 6.23
N ILE A 45 2.60 -9.08 7.04
CA ILE A 45 2.59 -7.61 7.02
C ILE A 45 3.06 -7.10 5.64
N ARG A 46 4.21 -7.61 5.15
CA ARG A 46 4.73 -7.25 3.84
C ARG A 46 3.71 -7.52 2.73
N GLY A 47 3.08 -8.69 2.73
CA GLY A 47 2.03 -9.04 1.77
C GLY A 47 0.81 -8.09 1.83
N ALA A 48 0.39 -7.70 3.04
CA ALA A 48 -0.72 -6.77 3.22
C ALA A 48 -0.40 -5.35 2.72
N VAL A 49 0.82 -4.85 3.00
CA VAL A 49 1.31 -3.56 2.49
C VAL A 49 1.37 -3.57 0.96
N ASN A 50 1.93 -4.62 0.36
CA ASN A 50 1.99 -4.76 -1.10
C ASN A 50 0.59 -4.79 -1.73
N GLY A 51 -0.36 -5.45 -1.09
CA GLY A 51 -1.75 -5.46 -1.51
C GLY A 51 -2.41 -4.08 -1.46
N LEU A 52 -2.12 -3.27 -0.44
CA LEU A 52 -2.60 -1.89 -0.35
C LEU A 52 -1.94 -1.00 -1.43
N MET A 53 -0.63 -1.12 -1.62
CA MET A 53 0.13 -0.38 -2.64
C MET A 53 -0.47 -0.59 -4.03
N ARG A 54 -0.73 -1.85 -4.40
CA ARG A 54 -1.34 -2.21 -5.71
C ARG A 54 -2.69 -1.52 -5.94
N GLU A 55 -3.53 -1.45 -4.92
CA GLU A 55 -4.85 -0.83 -5.03
C GLU A 55 -4.75 0.69 -5.22
N VAL A 56 -3.84 1.35 -4.50
CA VAL A 56 -3.61 2.79 -4.66
C VAL A 56 -3.02 3.10 -6.03
N ILE A 57 -2.00 2.36 -6.49
CA ILE A 57 -1.42 2.54 -7.84
C ILE A 57 -2.49 2.36 -8.91
N LYS A 58 -3.33 1.32 -8.81
CA LYS A 58 -4.41 1.09 -9.77
C LYS A 58 -5.36 2.29 -9.85
N GLY A 59 -5.78 2.81 -8.70
CA GLY A 59 -6.63 4.00 -8.63
C GLY A 59 -5.95 5.21 -9.25
N HIS A 60 -4.66 5.41 -8.96
CA HIS A 60 -3.89 6.54 -9.48
C HIS A 60 -3.75 6.48 -11.00
N LEU A 61 -3.33 5.34 -11.55
CA LEU A 61 -3.23 5.12 -13.00
C LEU A 61 -4.56 5.34 -13.72
N THR A 62 -5.67 4.85 -13.13
CA THR A 62 -6.99 4.97 -13.75
C THR A 62 -7.47 6.42 -13.76
N ASP A 63 -7.38 7.11 -12.62
CA ASP A 63 -8.02 8.42 -12.44
C ASP A 63 -7.14 9.59 -12.91
N HIS A 64 -5.81 9.47 -12.81
CA HIS A 64 -4.87 10.57 -13.06
C HIS A 64 -4.04 10.39 -14.34
N ILE A 65 -4.01 9.18 -14.91
CA ILE A 65 -3.33 8.94 -16.20
C ILE A 65 -4.35 8.64 -17.29
N VAL A 66 -5.18 7.61 -17.13
CA VAL A 66 -6.11 7.16 -18.19
C VAL A 66 -7.23 8.17 -18.46
N HIS A 67 -7.80 8.76 -17.42
CA HIS A 67 -8.93 9.69 -17.55
C HIS A 67 -8.53 11.18 -17.53
N GLU A 68 -7.25 11.51 -17.40
CA GLU A 68 -6.79 12.90 -17.46
C GLU A 68 -6.57 13.30 -18.92
N SER A 69 -7.22 14.37 -19.34
CA SER A 69 -7.16 14.88 -20.71
C SER A 69 -5.91 15.73 -20.98
N ASP A 70 -5.41 16.42 -19.95
CA ASP A 70 -4.27 17.32 -20.01
C ASP A 70 -2.95 16.53 -20.01
N GLU A 71 -2.21 16.62 -21.12
CA GLU A 71 -0.96 15.87 -21.33
C GLU A 71 0.12 16.24 -20.33
N ILE A 72 0.27 17.52 -20.00
CA ILE A 72 1.29 17.99 -19.05
C ILE A 72 1.02 17.43 -17.67
N LYS A 73 -0.26 17.34 -17.27
CA LYS A 73 -0.64 16.74 -15.98
C LYS A 73 -0.42 15.23 -15.98
N ARG A 74 -0.75 14.53 -17.07
CA ARG A 74 -0.47 13.09 -17.20
C ARG A 74 1.01 12.77 -17.06
N GLU A 75 1.88 13.54 -17.71
CA GLU A 75 3.33 13.35 -17.63
C GLU A 75 3.84 13.57 -16.20
N ALA A 76 3.39 14.63 -15.54
CA ALA A 76 3.75 14.90 -14.15
C ALA A 76 3.28 13.78 -13.19
N ASP A 77 2.06 13.26 -13.34
CA ASP A 77 1.55 12.16 -12.52
C ASP A 77 2.25 10.81 -12.86
N LEU A 78 2.67 10.61 -14.11
CA LEU A 78 3.46 9.43 -14.51
C LEU A 78 4.80 9.38 -13.76
N ASP A 79 5.51 10.50 -13.69
CA ASP A 79 6.78 10.61 -12.97
C ASP A 79 6.63 10.26 -11.49
N VAL A 80 5.51 10.69 -10.87
CA VAL A 80 5.18 10.32 -9.49
C VAL A 80 5.03 8.81 -9.36
N VAL A 81 4.30 8.15 -10.26
CA VAL A 81 4.13 6.69 -10.21
C VAL A 81 5.45 5.96 -10.42
N LEU A 82 6.29 6.39 -11.37
CA LEU A 82 7.59 5.78 -11.63
C LEU A 82 8.49 5.84 -10.39
N SER A 83 8.55 7.00 -9.72
CA SER A 83 9.34 7.16 -8.49
C SER A 83 8.91 6.19 -7.37
N VAL A 84 7.60 5.95 -7.24
CA VAL A 84 7.05 5.00 -6.26
C VAL A 84 7.36 3.57 -6.67
N LEU A 85 7.23 3.22 -7.96
CA LEU A 85 7.54 1.89 -8.47
C LEU A 85 9.00 1.51 -8.28
N ASP A 86 9.92 2.45 -8.50
CA ASP A 86 11.35 2.25 -8.26
C ASP A 86 11.66 1.92 -6.79
N SER A 87 10.92 2.52 -5.86
CA SER A 87 11.04 2.18 -4.43
C SER A 87 10.41 0.83 -4.06
N TYR A 88 9.38 0.42 -4.80
CA TYR A 88 8.55 -0.75 -4.49
C TYR A 88 9.10 -2.06 -5.06
N ILE A 89 9.80 -2.00 -6.20
CA ILE A 89 10.31 -3.18 -6.92
C ILE A 89 11.71 -3.59 -6.43
N ARG A 90 12.41 -2.73 -5.70
CA ARG A 90 13.69 -3.06 -5.04
C ARG A 90 13.52 -4.10 -3.94
#